data_AF-A0A0X3PGI5-F1
#
_entry.id   AF-A0A0X3PGI5-F1
#
_cell.length_a   1.000
_cell.length_b   1.000
_cell.length_c   1.000
_cell.angle_alpha   90.00
_cell.angle_beta   90.00
_cell.angle_gamma   90.00
#
_symmetry.space_group_name_H-M   'P 1'
#
loop_
_entity.id
_entity.type
_entity.pdbx_description
1 polymer ?
#
loop_
_entity_poly.entity_id
_entity_poly.type
_entity_poly.pdbx_seq_one_letter_code
_entity_poly.pdbx_strand_id
1 'polypeptide(L)'
;MQCKWLITLSVRFCDLHKQSGLWLGNLICETPIRELYVDGNSLEAEGAIALLYQLSEAANQEGIERADAERAKIEAALAAKNAKTRRVDLDAPPDDPPPQPANASNVGDGELVEMNTNAAIGGKKKKASKLPPSGPQISILHMSENAINPLGRGGSFAPVRAMQLLRSIIAYSKTLMDVNIFGNEIGDLAARQLLEGLLLRMDAKLPKIGLKVSHQIHQDTFDAINQLAPGPKIKKKK
;
A
#
# COMPACT_ATOMS: atom_id res chain seq x y z
N MET A 1 9.02 -5.10 -27.72
CA MET A 1 8.22 -3.89 -27.42
C MET A 1 7.85 -3.93 -25.95
N GLN A 2 8.20 -2.93 -25.15
CA GLN A 2 7.79 -2.87 -23.74
C GLN A 2 6.51 -2.04 -23.62
N CYS A 3 5.42 -2.64 -23.12
CA CYS A 3 4.17 -1.94 -22.84
C CYS A 3 4.34 -1.05 -21.59
N LYS A 4 4.64 0.23 -21.79
CA LYS A 4 4.93 1.17 -20.69
C LYS A 4 3.70 1.88 -20.11
N TRP A 5 2.50 1.58 -20.60
CA TRP A 5 1.26 2.28 -20.23
C TRP A 5 0.11 1.36 -19.82
N LEU A 6 0.32 0.05 -19.85
CA LEU A 6 -0.71 -0.92 -19.47
C LEU A 6 -0.80 -0.97 -17.95
N ILE A 7 -1.87 -0.38 -17.40
CA ILE A 7 -2.14 -0.37 -15.95
C ILE A 7 -3.04 -1.53 -15.55
N THR A 8 -4.00 -1.86 -16.39
CA THR A 8 -5.04 -2.83 -16.09
C THR A 8 -4.95 -4.00 -17.07
N LEU A 9 -4.85 -5.21 -16.53
CA LEU A 9 -4.84 -6.46 -17.29
C LEU A 9 -5.97 -7.35 -16.79
N SER A 10 -6.86 -7.74 -17.70
CA SER A 10 -7.89 -8.72 -17.42
C SER A 10 -7.74 -9.91 -18.37
N VAL A 11 -7.59 -11.08 -17.78
CA VAL A 11 -7.44 -12.38 -18.46
C VAL A 11 -8.33 -13.41 -17.74
N ARG A 12 -9.57 -13.01 -17.47
CA ARG A 12 -10.57 -13.87 -16.83
C ARG A 12 -11.04 -14.95 -17.79
N PHE A 13 -11.34 -16.14 -17.29
CA PHE A 13 -11.87 -17.26 -18.09
C PHE A 13 -11.07 -17.54 -19.37
N CYS A 14 -9.74 -17.39 -19.30
CA CYS A 14 -8.82 -17.57 -20.42
C CYS A 14 -8.14 -18.95 -20.38
N ASP A 15 -8.67 -19.87 -19.58
CA ASP A 15 -8.14 -21.22 -19.36
C ASP A 15 -6.66 -21.19 -18.92
N LEU A 16 -6.31 -20.22 -18.07
CA LEU A 16 -4.97 -20.13 -17.51
C LEU A 16 -4.75 -21.26 -16.53
N HIS A 17 -3.59 -21.91 -16.64
CA HIS A 17 -3.19 -23.02 -15.79
C HIS A 17 -2.06 -22.59 -14.84
N LYS A 18 -1.68 -23.46 -13.90
CA LYS A 18 -0.63 -23.17 -12.90
C LYS A 18 0.68 -22.56 -13.41
N GLN A 19 1.13 -22.91 -14.61
CA GLN A 19 2.36 -22.32 -15.17
C GLN A 19 2.19 -20.83 -15.51
N SER A 20 0.98 -20.42 -15.91
CA SER A 20 0.65 -19.02 -16.20
C SER A 20 0.90 -18.11 -14.99
N GLY A 21 0.80 -18.64 -13.76
CA GLY A 21 1.10 -17.88 -12.53
C GLY A 21 2.52 -17.31 -12.51
N LEU A 22 3.53 -18.08 -12.94
CA LEU A 22 4.92 -17.62 -13.00
C LEU A 22 5.10 -16.51 -14.05
N TRP A 23 4.52 -16.69 -15.23
CA TRP A 23 4.60 -15.71 -16.31
C TRP A 23 3.91 -14.40 -15.93
N LEU A 24 2.76 -14.48 -15.27
CA LEU A 24 2.02 -13.31 -14.77
C LEU A 24 2.80 -12.60 -13.65
N GLY A 25 3.43 -13.33 -12.74
CA GLY A 25 4.30 -12.76 -11.71
C GLY A 25 5.45 -11.94 -12.31
N ASN A 26 6.20 -12.54 -13.23
CA ASN A 26 7.29 -11.86 -13.94
C ASN A 26 6.78 -10.67 -14.75
N LEU A 27 5.63 -10.82 -15.42
CA LEU A 27 5.01 -9.74 -16.19
C LEU A 27 4.70 -8.54 -15.30
N ILE A 28 4.12 -8.73 -14.10
CA ILE A 28 3.81 -7.62 -13.20
C ILE A 28 5.09 -6.93 -12.71
N CYS A 29 6.17 -7.67 -12.46
CA CYS A 29 7.45 -7.08 -12.05
C CYS A 29 8.06 -6.19 -13.13
N GLU A 30 7.94 -6.57 -14.40
CA GLU A 30 8.56 -5.85 -15.52
C GLU A 30 7.68 -4.76 -16.12
N THR A 31 6.40 -4.72 -15.74
CA THR A 31 5.40 -3.81 -16.33
C THR A 31 4.84 -2.83 -15.30
N PRO A 32 4.13 -1.78 -15.74
CA PRO A 32 3.42 -0.88 -14.85
C PRO A 32 2.00 -1.36 -14.48
N ILE A 33 1.71 -2.66 -14.62
CA ILE A 33 0.39 -3.22 -14.27
C ILE A 33 0.17 -3.02 -12.76
N ARG A 34 -1.02 -2.51 -12.42
CA ARG A 34 -1.49 -2.29 -11.04
C ARG A 34 -2.83 -2.96 -10.76
N GLU A 35 -3.57 -3.34 -11.79
CA GLU A 35 -4.87 -3.99 -11.66
C GLU A 35 -4.85 -5.30 -12.45
N LEU A 36 -4.87 -6.43 -11.75
CA LEU A 36 -4.88 -7.75 -12.35
C LEU A 36 -6.18 -8.47 -12.02
N TYR A 37 -6.85 -8.95 -13.07
CA TYR A 37 -8.05 -9.77 -12.97
C TYR A 37 -7.84 -11.12 -13.67
N VAL A 38 -7.71 -12.17 -12.88
CA VAL A 38 -7.48 -13.56 -13.32
C VAL A 38 -8.61 -14.49 -12.85
N ASP A 39 -9.81 -13.96 -12.65
CA ASP A 39 -10.97 -14.71 -12.18
C ASP A 39 -11.37 -15.87 -13.12
N GLY A 40 -11.82 -16.99 -12.54
CA GLY A 40 -12.39 -18.11 -13.29
C GLY A 40 -11.36 -18.87 -14.15
N ASN A 41 -10.15 -19.00 -13.66
CA ASN A 41 -9.07 -19.77 -14.29
C ASN A 41 -8.69 -20.98 -13.42
N SER A 42 -7.66 -21.74 -13.81
CA SER A 42 -7.17 -22.92 -13.09
C SER A 42 -5.70 -22.74 -12.67
N LEU A 43 -5.39 -21.61 -12.02
CA LEU A 43 -4.03 -21.34 -11.53
C LEU A 43 -3.60 -22.34 -10.44
N GLU A 44 -4.55 -22.95 -9.73
CA GLU A 44 -4.31 -23.78 -8.55
C GLU A 44 -3.53 -23.01 -7.45
N ALA A 45 -3.28 -23.65 -6.32
CA ALA A 45 -2.43 -23.05 -5.29
C ALA A 45 -0.98 -22.82 -5.77
N GLU A 46 -0.45 -23.70 -6.63
CA GLU A 46 0.94 -23.61 -7.14
C GLU A 46 1.15 -22.37 -8.02
N GLY A 47 0.24 -22.10 -8.96
CA GLY A 47 0.30 -20.90 -9.80
C GLY A 47 0.04 -19.63 -9.01
N ALA A 48 -0.89 -19.65 -8.06
CA ALA A 48 -1.13 -18.52 -7.16
C ALA A 48 0.12 -18.19 -6.32
N ILE A 49 0.82 -19.19 -5.78
CA ILE A 49 2.08 -18.99 -5.06
C ILE A 49 3.13 -18.32 -5.96
N ALA A 50 3.31 -18.83 -7.19
CA ALA A 50 4.28 -18.28 -8.12
C ALA A 50 3.99 -16.81 -8.47
N LEU A 51 2.71 -16.47 -8.68
CA LEU A 51 2.25 -15.11 -8.94
C LEU A 51 2.49 -14.18 -7.74
N LEU A 52 2.14 -14.63 -6.53
CA LEU A 52 2.19 -13.82 -5.32
C LEU A 52 3.60 -13.66 -4.75
N TYR A 53 4.53 -14.56 -5.07
CA TYR A 53 5.85 -14.59 -4.45
C TYR A 53 6.61 -13.26 -4.63
N GLN A 54 6.79 -12.80 -5.86
CA GLN A 54 7.53 -11.56 -6.13
C GLN A 54 6.80 -10.30 -5.58
N LEU A 55 5.47 -10.31 -5.58
CA LEU A 55 4.66 -9.24 -4.98
C LEU A 55 4.83 -9.19 -3.45
N SER A 56 4.89 -10.35 -2.81
CA SER A 56 5.06 -10.46 -1.37
C SER A 56 6.45 -10.00 -0.91
N GLU A 57 7.50 -10.35 -1.66
CA GLU A 57 8.87 -9.89 -1.38
C GLU A 57 8.98 -8.36 -1.49
N ALA A 58 8.38 -7.78 -2.54
CA ALA A 58 8.34 -6.35 -2.71
C ALA A 58 7.56 -5.64 -1.60
N ALA A 59 6.43 -6.21 -1.17
CA ALA A 59 5.64 -5.68 -0.07
C ALA A 59 6.40 -5.79 1.27
N ASN A 60 7.08 -6.91 1.54
CA ASN A 60 7.90 -7.10 2.74
C ASN A 60 9.02 -6.05 2.79
N GLN A 61 9.73 -5.85 1.69
CA GLN A 61 10.77 -4.84 1.59
C GLN A 61 10.21 -3.43 1.87
N GLU A 62 9.04 -3.11 1.33
CA GLU A 62 8.35 -1.84 1.60
C GLU A 62 7.96 -1.68 3.09
N GLY A 63 7.62 -2.80 3.75
CA GLY A 63 7.33 -2.85 5.18
C GLY A 63 8.56 -2.58 6.05
N ILE A 64 9.69 -3.22 5.71
CA ILE A 64 10.98 -3.07 6.41
C ILE A 64 11.46 -1.61 6.31
N GLU A 65 11.52 -1.06 5.09
CA GLU A 65 11.97 0.32 4.86
C GLU A 65 11.14 1.34 5.64
N ARG A 66 9.85 1.08 5.82
CA ARG A 66 8.96 1.93 6.61
C ARG A 66 9.24 1.81 8.10
N ALA A 67 9.41 0.59 8.61
CA ALA A 67 9.73 0.36 10.01
C ALA A 67 11.08 1.00 10.38
N ASP A 68 12.08 0.91 9.50
CA ASP A 68 13.38 1.53 9.69
C ASP A 68 13.29 3.05 9.65
N ALA A 69 12.52 3.61 8.72
CA ALA A 69 12.28 5.07 8.67
C ALA A 69 11.55 5.59 9.91
N GLU A 70 10.65 4.81 10.51
CA GLU A 70 9.99 5.16 11.76
C GLU A 70 10.96 5.07 12.96
N ARG A 71 11.78 4.02 13.03
CA ARG A 71 12.84 3.90 14.05
C ARG A 71 13.82 5.06 13.99
N ALA A 72 14.31 5.42 12.81
CA ALA A 72 15.21 6.55 12.61
C ALA A 72 14.58 7.88 13.04
N LYS A 73 13.28 8.08 12.82
CA LYS A 73 12.55 9.28 13.28
C LYS A 73 12.45 9.33 14.81
N ILE A 74 12.19 8.20 15.46
CA ILE A 74 12.12 8.12 16.92
C ILE A 74 13.49 8.43 17.52
N GLU A 75 14.55 7.85 16.95
CA GLU A 75 15.93 8.11 17.39
C GLU A 75 16.35 9.56 17.19
N ALA A 76 16.06 10.15 16.03
CA ALA A 76 16.31 11.57 15.77
C ALA A 76 15.53 12.48 16.74
N ALA A 77 14.28 12.12 17.08
CA ALA A 77 13.48 12.86 18.06
C ALA A 77 14.05 12.73 19.48
N LEU A 78 14.56 11.57 19.86
CA LEU A 78 15.24 11.35 21.14
C LEU A 78 16.56 12.15 21.21
N ALA A 79 17.36 12.13 20.14
CA ALA A 79 18.60 12.88 20.04
C ALA A 79 18.35 14.40 20.11
N ALA A 80 17.31 14.90 19.43
CA ALA A 80 16.90 16.30 19.51
C ALA A 80 16.41 16.72 20.91
N LYS A 81 15.73 15.81 21.64
CA LYS A 81 15.36 16.04 23.05
C LYS A 81 16.58 16.04 23.97
N ASN A 82 17.50 15.09 23.83
CA ASN A 82 18.72 15.02 24.62
C ASN A 82 19.66 16.21 24.36
N ALA A 83 19.74 16.71 23.13
CA ALA A 83 20.49 17.92 22.79
C ALA A 83 19.88 19.19 23.40
N LYS A 84 18.56 19.25 23.56
CA LYS A 84 17.88 20.35 24.28
C LYS A 84 18.11 20.27 25.80
N THR A 85 18.17 19.06 26.38
CA THR A 85 18.44 18.89 27.81
C THR A 85 19.89 19.19 28.18
N ARG A 86 20.87 18.99 27.28
CA ARG A 86 22.28 19.35 27.50
C ARG A 86 22.57 20.87 27.47
N ARG A 87 21.55 21.73 27.30
CA ARG A 87 21.65 23.19 27.44
C ARG A 87 21.28 23.72 28.83
N VAL A 88 21.33 22.88 29.86
CA VAL A 88 21.41 23.38 31.24
C VAL A 88 22.90 23.60 31.53
N ASP A 89 23.38 24.78 31.17
CA ASP A 89 24.68 25.30 31.62
C ASP A 89 24.64 25.37 33.15
N LEU A 90 25.47 24.56 33.82
CA LEU A 90 25.54 24.50 35.28
C LEU A 90 26.58 25.49 35.85
N ASP A 91 26.98 26.50 35.07
CA ASP A 91 28.11 27.39 35.42
C ASP A 91 27.91 28.85 34.98
N ALA A 92 26.75 29.43 35.29
CA ALA A 92 26.48 30.86 35.11
C ALA A 92 26.41 31.58 36.47
N PRO A 93 27.30 32.56 36.77
CA PRO A 93 27.21 33.42 37.95
C PRO A 93 26.03 34.42 37.87
N PRO A 94 25.52 34.94 39.00
CA PRO A 94 24.26 35.68 39.07
C PRO A 94 24.35 37.19 38.79
N ASP A 95 23.23 37.72 38.30
CA ASP A 95 22.70 39.11 38.32
C ASP A 95 23.27 40.20 37.39
N ASP A 96 22.43 40.67 36.44
CA ASP A 96 21.84 42.03 36.49
C ASP A 96 20.69 42.25 35.45
N PRO A 97 19.72 43.16 35.71
CA PRO A 97 18.43 43.28 35.02
C PRO A 97 18.42 44.13 33.71
N PRO A 98 17.35 44.04 32.88
CA PRO A 98 17.34 44.52 31.49
C PRO A 98 16.93 46.00 31.32
N PRO A 99 17.45 46.73 30.32
CA PRO A 99 16.83 47.96 29.84
C PRO A 99 15.81 47.70 28.72
N GLN A 100 14.68 48.38 28.83
CA GLN A 100 13.56 48.46 27.88
C GLN A 100 13.88 49.26 26.60
N PRO A 101 13.04 49.14 25.53
CA PRO A 101 13.35 49.61 24.19
C PRO A 101 13.05 51.11 24.00
N ALA A 102 13.95 51.81 23.33
CA ALA A 102 13.75 53.18 22.88
C ALA A 102 13.40 53.21 21.38
N ASN A 103 12.24 53.79 21.07
CA ASN A 103 11.81 54.20 19.75
C ASN A 103 12.76 55.24 19.15
N ALA A 104 13.07 55.11 17.86
CA ALA A 104 13.42 56.24 17.00
C ALA A 104 12.95 55.98 15.56
N SER A 105 12.03 56.83 15.15
CA SER A 105 11.42 57.00 13.83
C SER A 105 12.35 57.80 12.89
N ASN A 106 12.38 57.44 11.61
CA ASN A 106 12.21 58.32 10.43
C ASN A 106 12.44 57.53 9.14
N VAL A 107 11.42 57.33 8.30
CA VAL A 107 10.92 58.21 7.20
C VAL A 107 11.86 58.18 5.98
N GLY A 108 11.31 57.70 4.87
CA GLY A 108 11.93 57.66 3.55
C GLY A 108 10.93 57.12 2.52
N ASP A 109 10.06 58.01 2.05
CA ASP A 109 9.08 57.86 0.97
C ASP A 109 9.66 57.32 -0.35
N GLY A 110 8.83 56.61 -1.11
CA GLY A 110 9.13 56.13 -2.46
C GLY A 110 8.01 55.28 -3.07
N GLU A 111 6.82 55.86 -3.20
CA GLU A 111 5.64 55.30 -3.88
C GLU A 111 5.85 55.25 -5.40
N LEU A 112 5.65 54.08 -6.03
CA LEU A 112 5.22 53.95 -7.43
C LEU A 112 4.27 52.76 -7.61
N VAL A 113 3.00 53.12 -7.53
CA VAL A 113 1.75 52.64 -8.14
C VAL A 113 1.74 51.34 -8.98
N GLU A 114 0.69 50.57 -8.71
CA GLU A 114 0.14 49.39 -9.41
C GLU A 114 0.07 49.45 -10.94
N MET A 115 0.21 48.29 -11.58
CA MET A 115 -0.74 47.91 -12.63
C MET A 115 -1.06 46.42 -12.61
N ASN A 116 -2.31 46.14 -12.28
CA ASN A 116 -3.00 44.88 -12.35
C ASN A 116 -3.48 44.65 -13.79
N THR A 117 -3.06 43.57 -14.45
CA THR A 117 -3.76 43.07 -15.63
C THR A 117 -4.00 41.58 -15.50
N ASN A 118 -5.17 41.25 -14.97
CA ASN A 118 -5.87 40.01 -15.23
C ASN A 118 -6.09 39.86 -16.75
N ALA A 119 -5.46 38.87 -17.35
CA ALA A 119 -5.93 38.24 -18.57
C ALA A 119 -5.68 36.73 -18.46
N ALA A 120 -6.65 36.06 -17.84
CA ALA A 120 -6.78 34.62 -17.85
C ALA A 120 -7.01 34.14 -19.28
N ILE A 121 -6.03 33.45 -19.86
CA ILE A 121 -6.28 32.45 -20.90
C ILE A 121 -5.97 31.10 -20.27
N GLY A 122 -7.04 30.47 -19.80
CA GLY A 122 -7.05 29.15 -19.16
C GLY A 122 -6.64 28.04 -20.12
N GLY A 123 -5.35 27.90 -20.35
CA GLY A 123 -4.76 26.65 -20.80
C GLY A 123 -4.44 25.80 -19.59
N LYS A 124 -5.31 24.85 -19.22
CA LYS A 124 -4.91 23.73 -18.34
C LYS A 124 -3.74 23.04 -19.03
N LYS A 125 -2.50 23.39 -18.67
CA LYS A 125 -1.32 22.61 -19.04
C LYS A 125 -1.57 21.21 -18.49
N LYS A 126 -2.00 20.28 -19.36
CA LYS A 126 -2.03 18.86 -19.05
C LYS A 126 -0.64 18.54 -18.51
N LYS A 127 -0.53 18.21 -17.22
CA LYS A 127 0.73 17.67 -16.68
C LYS A 127 1.12 16.55 -17.64
N ALA A 128 2.30 16.67 -18.25
CA ALA A 128 2.83 15.59 -19.07
C ALA A 128 2.69 14.31 -18.25
N SER A 129 1.98 13.34 -18.84
CA SER A 129 1.68 12.08 -18.17
C SER A 129 3.00 11.46 -17.75
N LYS A 130 3.30 11.46 -16.44
CA LYS A 130 4.49 10.78 -15.93
C LYS A 130 4.27 9.30 -16.19
N LEU A 131 5.29 8.63 -16.71
CA LEU A 131 5.20 7.19 -16.94
C LEU A 131 4.83 6.51 -15.62
N PRO A 132 3.84 5.59 -15.60
CA PRO A 132 3.52 4.87 -14.39
C PRO A 132 4.77 4.10 -13.92
N PRO A 133 5.04 4.08 -12.60
CA PRO A 133 6.18 3.35 -12.08
C PRO A 133 6.03 1.87 -12.43
N SER A 134 7.06 1.26 -12.99
CA SER A 134 7.13 -0.18 -13.20
C SER A 134 7.61 -0.86 -11.93
N GLY A 135 7.16 -2.09 -11.69
CA GLY A 135 7.60 -2.89 -10.55
C GLY A 135 6.47 -3.67 -9.87
N PRO A 136 6.82 -4.61 -8.97
CA PRO A 136 5.93 -5.55 -8.27
C PRO A 136 5.01 -4.88 -7.24
N GLN A 137 4.16 -3.96 -7.69
CA GLN A 137 3.14 -3.34 -6.87
C GLN A 137 1.79 -3.57 -7.51
N ILE A 138 0.80 -3.87 -6.69
CA ILE A 138 -0.56 -4.09 -7.15
C ILE A 138 -1.51 -3.27 -6.28
N SER A 139 -2.57 -2.80 -6.93
CA SER A 139 -3.67 -2.06 -6.33
C SER A 139 -4.93 -2.88 -6.27
N ILE A 140 -5.23 -3.62 -7.35
CA ILE A 140 -6.38 -4.51 -7.43
C ILE A 140 -5.92 -5.88 -7.86
N LEU A 141 -6.21 -6.90 -7.06
CA LEU A 141 -5.89 -8.29 -7.35
C LEU A 141 -7.14 -9.17 -7.21
N HIS A 142 -7.69 -9.60 -8.33
CA HIS A 142 -8.86 -10.46 -8.36
C HIS A 142 -8.46 -11.82 -8.92
N MET A 143 -8.62 -12.85 -8.09
CA MET A 143 -8.27 -14.24 -8.34
C MET A 143 -9.40 -15.16 -7.86
N SER A 144 -10.66 -14.77 -8.07
CA SER A 144 -11.79 -15.62 -7.68
C SER A 144 -11.85 -16.88 -8.53
N GLU A 145 -12.35 -17.98 -7.95
CA GLU A 145 -12.58 -19.24 -8.66
C GLU A 145 -11.33 -19.72 -9.42
N ASN A 146 -10.19 -19.83 -8.72
CA ASN A 146 -8.90 -20.21 -9.29
C ASN A 146 -8.44 -21.63 -8.88
N ALA A 147 -9.36 -22.43 -8.33
CA ALA A 147 -9.08 -23.76 -7.76
C ALA A 147 -7.96 -23.75 -6.71
N ILE A 148 -7.85 -22.68 -5.91
CA ILE A 148 -6.92 -22.63 -4.77
C ILE A 148 -7.54 -23.45 -3.63
N ASN A 149 -7.31 -24.76 -3.66
CA ASN A 149 -7.88 -25.72 -2.71
C ASN A 149 -6.86 -26.80 -2.29
N PRO A 150 -7.20 -27.64 -1.29
CA PRO A 150 -6.32 -28.70 -0.79
C PRO A 150 -6.15 -29.89 -1.76
N LEU A 151 -6.89 -29.95 -2.86
CA LEU A 151 -6.89 -31.09 -3.79
C LEU A 151 -5.68 -31.06 -4.74
N GLY A 152 -5.05 -29.90 -4.88
CA GLY A 152 -3.89 -29.71 -5.76
C GLY A 152 -2.58 -30.29 -5.20
N ARG A 153 -1.51 -30.10 -5.99
CA ARG A 153 -0.16 -30.46 -5.58
C ARG A 153 0.25 -29.63 -4.35
N GLY A 154 0.63 -30.31 -3.27
CA GLY A 154 0.98 -29.69 -1.98
C GLY A 154 -0.13 -29.74 -0.93
N GLY A 155 -1.28 -30.35 -1.25
CA GLY A 155 -2.31 -30.69 -0.28
C GLY A 155 -2.84 -29.47 0.48
N SER A 156 -3.25 -29.68 1.74
CA SER A 156 -3.76 -28.62 2.62
C SER A 156 -2.75 -27.50 2.93
N PHE A 157 -1.46 -27.70 2.68
CA PHE A 157 -0.43 -26.69 2.92
C PHE A 157 -0.31 -25.66 1.80
N ALA A 158 -0.64 -26.02 0.55
CA ALA A 158 -0.46 -25.13 -0.58
C ALA A 158 -1.37 -23.89 -0.51
N PRO A 159 -2.68 -23.99 -0.21
CA PRO A 159 -3.53 -22.82 0.01
C PRO A 159 -3.03 -21.93 1.16
N VAL A 160 -2.57 -22.53 2.26
CA VAL A 160 -2.03 -21.79 3.41
C VAL A 160 -0.79 -20.99 2.99
N ARG A 161 0.12 -21.61 2.24
CA ARG A 161 1.31 -20.91 1.71
C ARG A 161 0.94 -19.77 0.78
N ALA A 162 -0.04 -19.95 -0.11
CA ALA A 162 -0.54 -18.88 -0.97
C ALA A 162 -1.08 -17.71 -0.12
N MET A 163 -1.87 -18.01 0.91
CA MET A 163 -2.43 -16.99 1.80
C MET A 163 -1.38 -16.33 2.72
N GLN A 164 -0.28 -17.00 3.05
CA GLN A 164 0.86 -16.39 3.75
C GLN A 164 1.54 -15.31 2.89
N LEU A 165 1.72 -15.56 1.59
CA LEU A 165 2.26 -14.55 0.67
C LEU A 165 1.27 -13.39 0.51
N LEU A 166 -0.03 -13.70 0.37
CA LEU A 166 -1.07 -12.68 0.31
C LEU A 166 -1.17 -11.86 1.60
N ARG A 167 -0.98 -12.50 2.77
CA ARG A 167 -0.89 -11.83 4.07
C ARG A 167 0.20 -10.78 4.07
N SER A 168 1.41 -11.09 3.61
CA SER A 168 2.51 -10.11 3.52
C SER A 168 2.14 -8.92 2.64
N ILE A 169 1.50 -9.17 1.49
CA ILE A 169 1.03 -8.11 0.58
C ILE A 169 -0.01 -7.23 1.27
N ILE A 170 -0.99 -7.83 1.94
CA ILE A 170 -2.03 -7.11 2.70
C ILE A 170 -1.42 -6.27 3.82
N ALA A 171 -0.51 -6.86 4.61
CA ALA A 171 0.08 -6.21 5.77
C ALA A 171 0.91 -4.98 5.40
N TYR A 172 1.64 -5.02 4.28
CA TYR A 172 2.68 -4.04 4.01
C TYR A 172 2.47 -3.17 2.77
N SER A 173 1.67 -3.57 1.78
CA SER A 173 1.49 -2.79 0.55
C SER A 173 0.67 -1.52 0.77
N LYS A 174 1.22 -0.34 0.46
CA LYS A 174 0.47 0.93 0.55
C LYS A 174 -0.58 1.08 -0.55
N THR A 175 -0.32 0.53 -1.73
CA THR A 175 -1.12 0.75 -2.94
C THR A 175 -2.29 -0.20 -3.07
N LEU A 176 -2.29 -1.30 -2.30
CA LEU A 176 -3.35 -2.29 -2.31
C LEU A 176 -4.67 -1.66 -1.86
N MET A 177 -5.71 -1.86 -2.66
CA MET A 177 -7.05 -1.33 -2.46
C MET A 177 -8.11 -2.44 -2.40
N ASP A 178 -8.00 -3.45 -3.27
CA ASP A 178 -9.03 -4.48 -3.39
C ASP A 178 -8.44 -5.84 -3.74
N VAL A 179 -8.89 -6.86 -3.02
CA VAL A 179 -8.48 -8.26 -3.18
C VAL A 179 -9.72 -9.14 -3.22
N ASN A 180 -9.86 -9.94 -4.27
CA ASN A 180 -10.97 -10.88 -4.40
C ASN A 180 -10.42 -12.29 -4.58
N ILE A 181 -10.69 -13.16 -3.60
CA ILE A 181 -10.34 -14.59 -3.63
C ILE A 181 -11.57 -15.48 -3.44
N PHE A 182 -12.77 -14.95 -3.70
CA PHE A 182 -14.03 -15.67 -3.58
C PHE A 182 -14.07 -16.93 -4.47
N GLY A 183 -14.80 -17.95 -4.05
CA GLY A 183 -14.91 -19.20 -4.82
C GLY A 183 -13.66 -20.08 -4.78
N ASN A 184 -12.70 -19.79 -3.89
CA ASN A 184 -11.60 -20.68 -3.56
C ASN A 184 -11.88 -21.39 -2.22
N GLU A 185 -11.38 -22.62 -2.06
CA GLU A 185 -11.54 -23.45 -0.86
C GLU A 185 -10.27 -23.37 0.00
N ILE A 186 -9.93 -22.17 0.48
CA ILE A 186 -8.65 -21.93 1.15
C ILE A 186 -8.52 -22.62 2.52
N GLY A 187 -9.66 -22.89 3.18
CA GLY A 187 -9.73 -23.44 4.53
C GLY A 187 -9.38 -22.46 5.66
N ASP A 188 -9.61 -22.90 6.88
CA ASP A 188 -9.58 -22.04 8.08
C ASP A 188 -8.20 -21.53 8.46
N LEU A 189 -7.18 -22.38 8.32
CA LEU A 189 -5.81 -22.00 8.64
C LEU A 189 -5.32 -20.89 7.69
N ALA A 190 -5.70 -20.99 6.41
CA ALA A 190 -5.36 -19.99 5.42
C ALA A 190 -6.15 -18.69 5.64
N ALA A 191 -7.43 -18.78 6.02
CA ALA A 191 -8.23 -17.61 6.38
C ALA A 191 -7.67 -16.84 7.58
N ARG A 192 -7.14 -17.54 8.60
CA ARG A 192 -6.46 -16.90 9.73
C ARG A 192 -5.23 -16.10 9.32
N GLN A 193 -4.50 -16.53 8.28
CA GLN A 193 -3.38 -15.74 7.74
C GLN A 193 -3.86 -14.40 7.16
N LEU A 194 -5.01 -14.39 6.50
CA LEU A 194 -5.59 -13.16 5.95
C LEU A 194 -6.03 -12.21 7.06
N LEU A 195 -6.69 -12.74 8.10
CA LEU A 195 -7.07 -11.95 9.27
C LEU A 195 -5.86 -11.33 9.97
N GLU A 196 -4.80 -12.11 10.18
CA GLU A 196 -3.54 -11.63 10.75
C GLU A 196 -2.93 -10.51 9.90
N GLY A 197 -2.96 -10.64 8.57
CA GLY A 197 -2.50 -9.59 7.65
C GLY A 197 -3.30 -8.29 7.77
N LEU A 198 -4.62 -8.39 7.93
CA LEU A 198 -5.50 -7.23 8.14
C LEU A 198 -5.24 -6.54 9.47
N LEU A 199 -4.98 -7.29 10.54
CA LEU A 199 -4.63 -6.72 11.84
C LEU A 199 -3.29 -5.98 11.77
N LEU A 200 -2.25 -6.59 11.18
CA LEU A 200 -0.96 -5.93 10.98
C LEU A 200 -1.08 -4.66 10.12
N ARG A 201 -1.93 -4.69 9.09
CA ARG A 201 -2.22 -3.53 8.26
C ARG A 201 -2.85 -2.39 9.07
N MET A 202 -3.75 -2.72 9.98
CA MET A 202 -4.41 -1.77 10.87
C MET A 202 -3.40 -1.14 11.84
N ASP A 203 -2.52 -1.95 12.44
CA ASP A 203 -1.46 -1.50 13.34
C ASP A 203 -0.47 -0.58 12.62
N ALA A 204 -0.16 -0.89 11.36
CA ALA A 204 0.65 -0.05 10.47
C ALA A 204 -0.08 1.20 9.94
N LYS A 205 -1.33 1.43 10.35
CA LYS A 205 -2.17 2.59 9.95
C LYS A 205 -2.31 2.76 8.43
N LEU A 206 -2.32 1.65 7.69
CA LEU A 206 -2.48 1.68 6.25
C LEU A 206 -3.97 1.85 5.85
N PRO A 207 -4.25 2.32 4.61
CA PRO A 207 -5.62 2.48 4.14
C PRO A 207 -6.40 1.16 4.17
N LYS A 208 -7.68 1.21 4.58
CA LYS A 208 -8.56 0.02 4.54
C LYS A 208 -8.70 -0.49 3.10
N ILE A 209 -8.81 -1.81 2.96
CA ILE A 209 -8.95 -2.49 1.67
C ILE A 209 -10.28 -3.22 1.57
N GLY A 210 -10.66 -3.60 0.35
CA GLY A 210 -11.60 -4.68 0.12
C GLY A 210 -10.93 -6.03 0.16
N LEU A 211 -11.50 -6.95 0.93
CA LEU A 211 -11.13 -8.36 0.85
C LEU A 211 -12.39 -9.19 0.76
N LYS A 212 -12.59 -9.86 -0.38
CA LYS A 212 -13.70 -10.79 -0.58
C LYS A 212 -13.20 -12.23 -0.48
N VAL A 213 -13.74 -12.98 0.48
CA VAL A 213 -13.40 -14.40 0.73
C VAL A 213 -14.64 -15.28 0.62
N SER A 214 -14.43 -16.60 0.44
CA SER A 214 -15.52 -17.59 0.43
C SER A 214 -16.10 -17.80 1.84
N HIS A 215 -17.35 -18.25 1.90
CA HIS A 215 -18.04 -18.58 3.17
C HIS A 215 -17.60 -19.92 3.79
N GLN A 216 -16.79 -20.71 3.09
CA GLN A 216 -16.32 -22.03 3.55
C GLN A 216 -15.13 -21.92 4.53
N ILE A 217 -15.29 -21.08 5.54
CA ILE A 217 -14.35 -20.85 6.64
C ILE A 217 -15.16 -20.66 7.93
N HIS A 218 -14.52 -20.73 9.10
CA HIS A 218 -15.19 -20.44 10.37
C HIS A 218 -15.89 -19.07 10.34
N GLN A 219 -17.15 -19.07 10.77
CA GLN A 219 -18.03 -17.90 10.72
C GLN A 219 -17.42 -16.67 11.42
N ASP A 220 -16.84 -16.84 12.61
CA ASP A 220 -16.19 -15.75 13.34
C ASP A 220 -15.02 -15.13 12.56
N THR A 221 -14.25 -15.96 11.85
CA THR A 221 -13.14 -15.48 11.00
C THR A 221 -13.68 -14.75 9.77
N PHE A 222 -14.74 -15.26 9.16
CA PHE A 222 -15.41 -14.62 8.03
C PHE A 222 -15.96 -13.24 8.41
N ASP A 223 -16.66 -13.15 9.54
CA ASP A 223 -17.26 -11.90 10.03
C ASP A 223 -16.20 -10.87 10.41
N ALA A 224 -15.12 -11.31 11.07
CA ALA A 224 -13.97 -10.45 11.38
C ALA A 224 -13.32 -9.88 10.11
N ILE A 225 -13.11 -10.72 9.07
CA ILE A 225 -12.57 -10.28 7.78
C ILE A 225 -13.49 -9.23 7.14
N ASN A 226 -14.79 -9.48 7.08
CA ASN A 226 -15.75 -8.54 6.47
C ASN A 226 -15.85 -7.22 7.23
N GLN A 227 -15.71 -7.25 8.56
CA GLN A 227 -15.72 -6.05 9.39
C GLN A 227 -14.47 -5.19 9.15
N LEU A 228 -13.30 -5.83 9.03
CA LEU A 228 -12.02 -5.14 8.84
C LEU A 228 -11.80 -4.68 7.39
N ALA A 229 -12.32 -5.41 6.41
CA ALA A 229 -12.10 -5.20 4.98
C ALA A 229 -13.40 -5.20 4.13
N PRO A 230 -14.40 -4.33 4.43
CA PRO A 230 -15.73 -4.37 3.82
C PRO A 230 -15.80 -3.97 2.33
N GLY A 231 -14.67 -3.72 1.67
CA GLY A 231 -14.63 -3.18 0.31
C GLY A 231 -14.62 -1.65 0.28
N PRO A 232 -14.03 -1.04 -0.76
CA PRO A 232 -14.21 0.39 -0.98
C PRO A 232 -15.70 0.70 -1.18
N LYS A 233 -16.25 1.62 -0.36
CA LYS A 233 -17.61 2.15 -0.56
C LYS A 233 -17.64 2.86 -1.91
N ILE A 234 -18.13 2.18 -2.95
CA ILE A 234 -18.39 2.79 -4.25
C ILE A 234 -19.40 3.91 -4.00
N LYS A 235 -18.92 5.17 -3.98
CA LYS A 235 -19.82 6.32 -3.99
C LYS A 235 -20.58 6.23 -5.30
N LYS A 236 -21.86 5.84 -5.23
CA LYS A 236 -22.79 5.97 -6.37
C LYS A 236 -22.67 7.41 -6.84
N LYS A 237 -22.11 7.62 -8.04
CA LYS A 237 -22.23 8.91 -8.71
C LYS A 237 -23.72 9.11 -8.94
N LYS A 238 -24.28 10.13 -8.29
CA LYS A 238 -25.61 10.65 -8.59
C LYS A 238 -25.59 11.28 -9.98
#